data_AF-A0A9X2UBB7-F1
#
_entry.id   AF-A0A9X2UBB7-F1
#
_cell.length_a   1.000
_cell.length_b   1.000
_cell.length_c   1.000
_cell.angle_alpha   90.00
_cell.angle_beta   90.00
_cell.angle_gamma   90.00
#
_symmetry.space_group_name_H-M   'P 1'
#
loop_
_entity.id
_entity.type
_entity.pdbx_description
1 polymer ?
#
loop_
_entity_poly.entity_id
_entity_poly.type
_entity_poly.pdbx_seq_one_letter_code
_entity_poly.pdbx_strand_id
1 'polypeptide(L)'
;MQRTSTFALGIVLFLCLVGGVLVGCDESPTSVQDFDIQPSLDSPSALSFSLTGSPSVPFDVVYQGFDAHPTATGEGELTLEKVSETGTPSQGKQKWSASFEGQISGVSQRNIVVTGQSGSREIADTISVTISRFNIIRQFTNDFFVAADFEDEARSFSSSGGTTVELDTLNSVTEVNSSGTAYLRVNSSPSGSATVSRRTSAAGADRFSFLIRPDMSTDFDLTLTFTEEAGGTTETHEVTVPVNSGADWFRYQVGLEQVSSDFNPLAQRAGGDGPFTEISMSTDEAVEFAIDELRFSNAEGPVADIHDFQKTSLAYGPPFCPPTFENTSTVAESSDGYTAQSIEWDGSGPGCFGYNYGEINVNVDADDVLSVRVNAESGSQLEAFLQADGSGGFGTGSSVTRSLPTDGWQTVEIPIGQLGDAPSALNDPGISNVGFNVLPGSDIIIDDIRIESVGN
;
A
#
# COMPACT_ATOMS: atom_id res chain seq x y z
N MET A 1 -3.18 -83.87 4.64
CA MET A 1 -4.57 -83.95 4.16
C MET A 1 -5.35 -82.78 4.77
N GLN A 2 -5.48 -81.66 4.06
CA GLN A 2 -6.24 -80.49 4.51
C GLN A 2 -6.89 -79.86 3.27
N ARG A 3 -8.21 -79.98 3.16
CA ARG A 3 -9.06 -79.35 2.16
C ARG A 3 -10.45 -79.21 2.74
N THR A 4 -10.78 -78.03 3.26
CA THR A 4 -12.13 -77.50 3.49
C THR A 4 -11.92 -76.09 4.01
N SER A 5 -12.42 -75.08 3.28
CA SER A 5 -12.75 -73.69 3.72
C SER A 5 -12.38 -72.63 2.68
N THR A 6 -12.94 -72.67 1.46
CA THR A 6 -12.88 -71.49 0.56
C THR A 6 -13.99 -71.47 -0.49
N PHE A 7 -15.25 -71.70 -0.09
CA PHE A 7 -16.39 -71.54 -1.02
C PHE A 7 -17.67 -70.94 -0.41
N ALA A 8 -17.65 -70.52 0.87
CA ALA A 8 -18.83 -69.98 1.56
C ALA A 8 -18.79 -68.46 1.82
N LEU A 9 -17.69 -67.76 1.50
CA LEU A 9 -17.56 -66.31 1.77
C LEU A 9 -17.84 -65.41 0.55
N GLY A 10 -17.98 -65.98 -0.66
CA GLY A 10 -18.10 -65.21 -1.90
C GLY A 10 -19.53 -64.83 -2.33
N ILE A 11 -20.56 -65.47 -1.79
CA ILE A 11 -21.95 -65.30 -2.28
C ILE A 11 -22.80 -64.41 -1.36
N VAL A 12 -22.37 -64.17 -0.11
CA VAL A 12 -23.09 -63.26 0.80
C VAL A 12 -22.73 -61.79 0.55
N LEU A 13 -21.53 -61.48 0.05
CA LEU A 13 -21.12 -60.10 -0.21
C LEU A 13 -21.69 -59.51 -1.52
N PHE A 14 -22.04 -60.36 -2.49
CA PHE A 14 -22.54 -59.89 -3.80
C PHE A 14 -24.07 -59.68 -3.83
N LEU A 15 -24.81 -60.27 -2.88
CA LEU A 15 -26.27 -60.11 -2.76
C LEU A 15 -26.70 -58.93 -1.87
N CYS A 16 -25.79 -58.36 -1.08
CA CYS A 16 -26.05 -57.12 -0.34
C CYS A 16 -25.76 -55.84 -1.14
N LEU A 17 -25.11 -55.93 -2.31
CA LEU A 17 -24.69 -54.77 -3.11
C LEU A 17 -25.58 -54.46 -4.33
N VAL A 18 -26.60 -55.28 -4.65
CA VAL A 18 -27.36 -55.14 -5.92
C VAL A 18 -28.90 -55.21 -5.75
N GLY A 19 -29.43 -55.10 -4.51
CA GLY A 19 -30.80 -55.53 -4.20
C GLY A 19 -31.75 -54.53 -3.53
N GLY A 20 -31.55 -53.21 -3.62
CA GLY A 20 -32.40 -52.22 -2.95
C GLY A 20 -32.76 -51.01 -3.82
N VAL A 21 -33.82 -51.15 -4.62
CA VAL A 21 -34.79 -50.10 -5.02
C VAL A 21 -34.20 -48.72 -5.41
N LEU A 22 -33.89 -48.54 -6.71
CA LEU A 22 -33.86 -47.21 -7.34
C LEU A 22 -35.30 -46.81 -7.71
N VAL A 23 -36.02 -46.27 -6.73
CA VAL A 23 -37.26 -45.50 -6.95
C VAL A 23 -37.20 -44.30 -6.00
N GLY A 24 -37.04 -43.10 -6.57
CA GLY A 24 -36.91 -41.81 -5.88
C GLY A 24 -35.45 -41.45 -5.59
N CYS A 25 -34.86 -40.33 -6.02
CA CYS A 25 -35.39 -39.11 -6.62
C CYS A 25 -34.44 -38.68 -7.75
N ASP A 26 -35.02 -38.30 -8.88
CA ASP A 26 -34.38 -37.43 -9.87
C ASP A 26 -34.36 -36.02 -9.24
N GLU A 27 -33.26 -35.67 -8.58
CA GLU A 27 -32.99 -34.28 -8.15
C GLU A 27 -31.97 -33.67 -9.10
N SER A 28 -32.32 -33.65 -10.38
CA SER A 28 -31.84 -32.58 -11.25
C SER A 28 -32.55 -31.30 -10.77
N PRO A 29 -31.84 -30.24 -10.34
CA PRO A 29 -32.48 -29.07 -9.73
C PRO A 29 -33.48 -28.47 -10.71
N THR A 30 -34.76 -28.47 -10.33
CA THR A 30 -35.86 -28.09 -11.25
C THR A 30 -36.25 -26.62 -11.10
N SER A 31 -35.65 -25.92 -10.13
CA SER A 31 -35.83 -24.49 -9.94
C SER A 31 -34.60 -23.86 -9.29
N VAL A 32 -34.43 -22.56 -9.46
CA VAL A 32 -33.40 -21.76 -8.78
C VAL A 32 -33.56 -21.80 -7.25
N GLN A 33 -34.68 -22.33 -6.76
CA GLN A 33 -35.01 -22.45 -5.33
C GLN A 33 -34.37 -23.69 -4.66
N ASP A 34 -33.77 -24.62 -5.43
CA ASP A 34 -33.05 -25.80 -4.91
C ASP A 34 -31.57 -25.51 -4.59
N PHE A 35 -31.09 -24.28 -4.83
CA PHE A 35 -29.83 -23.83 -4.26
C PHE A 35 -30.12 -23.34 -2.83
N ASP A 36 -29.92 -24.22 -1.84
CA ASP A 36 -29.86 -23.80 -0.44
C ASP A 36 -28.85 -22.64 -0.33
N ILE A 37 -29.35 -21.43 -0.07
CA ILE A 37 -28.52 -20.25 0.19
C ILE A 37 -27.63 -20.62 1.36
N GLN A 38 -26.35 -20.85 1.08
CA GLN A 38 -25.40 -21.18 2.13
C GLN A 38 -25.26 -19.96 3.03
N PRO A 39 -25.53 -20.12 4.34
CA PRO A 39 -25.40 -19.01 5.27
C PRO A 39 -23.97 -18.49 5.23
N SER A 40 -23.82 -17.19 5.04
CA SER A 40 -22.53 -16.52 4.89
C SER A 40 -22.59 -15.14 5.52
N LEU A 41 -21.47 -14.80 6.16
CA LEU A 41 -21.23 -13.58 6.87
C LEU A 41 -19.93 -13.01 6.31
N ASP A 42 -19.97 -11.75 5.89
CA ASP A 42 -18.84 -11.02 5.34
C ASP A 42 -18.69 -9.73 6.14
N SER A 43 -17.63 -9.67 6.94
CA SER A 43 -17.27 -8.52 7.75
C SER A 43 -15.77 -8.23 7.58
N PRO A 44 -15.31 -6.99 7.81
CA PRO A 44 -13.89 -6.70 7.68
C PRO A 44 -13.12 -7.50 8.72
N SER A 45 -12.00 -8.09 8.33
CA SER A 45 -11.18 -8.88 9.27
C SER A 45 -10.44 -8.04 10.32
N ALA A 46 -10.29 -6.73 10.10
CA ALA A 46 -9.63 -5.84 11.07
C ALA A 46 -10.17 -4.41 11.06
N LEU A 47 -10.05 -3.72 12.21
CA LEU A 47 -10.30 -2.28 12.39
C LEU A 47 -9.15 -1.63 13.16
N SER A 48 -8.93 -0.33 12.93
CA SER A 48 -7.95 0.48 13.67
C SER A 48 -8.62 1.68 14.33
N PHE A 49 -8.40 1.83 15.64
CA PHE A 49 -8.83 2.97 16.44
C PHE A 49 -7.63 3.83 16.80
N SER A 50 -7.56 5.02 16.22
CA SER A 50 -6.69 6.08 16.71
C SER A 50 -7.43 6.89 17.79
N LEU A 51 -6.88 6.91 19.01
CA LEU A 51 -7.43 7.67 20.14
C LEU A 51 -7.38 9.18 19.96
N THR A 52 -6.60 9.68 19.01
CA THR A 52 -6.51 11.09 18.66
C THR A 52 -7.35 11.46 17.44
N GLY A 53 -7.95 10.47 16.78
CA GLY A 53 -8.76 10.64 15.57
C GLY A 53 -10.27 10.64 15.84
N SER A 54 -11.02 10.16 14.85
CA SER A 54 -12.47 10.02 14.94
C SER A 54 -12.89 9.14 16.12
N PRO A 55 -13.87 9.55 16.95
CA PRO A 55 -14.27 8.83 18.16
C PRO A 55 -14.93 7.48 17.87
N SER A 56 -15.28 7.23 16.61
CA SER A 56 -15.91 5.99 16.18
C SER A 56 -15.49 5.60 14.76
N VAL A 57 -15.33 4.31 14.51
CA VAL A 57 -14.95 3.73 13.22
C VAL A 57 -16.14 2.95 12.66
N PRO A 58 -16.66 3.32 11.47
CA PRO A 58 -17.73 2.58 10.85
C PRO A 58 -17.23 1.27 10.24
N PHE A 59 -18.07 0.24 10.25
CA PHE A 59 -17.83 -0.99 9.50
C PHE A 59 -19.14 -1.58 8.96
N ASP A 60 -19.05 -2.25 7.83
CA ASP A 60 -20.18 -2.90 7.18
C ASP A 60 -20.17 -4.41 7.43
N VAL A 61 -21.35 -5.01 7.53
CA VAL A 61 -21.55 -6.46 7.58
C VAL A 61 -22.56 -6.83 6.51
N VAL A 62 -22.15 -7.67 5.57
CA VAL A 62 -23.01 -8.24 4.53
C VAL A 62 -23.28 -9.70 4.88
N TYR A 63 -24.53 -10.13 4.73
CA TYR A 63 -24.92 -11.48 5.12
C TYR A 63 -26.09 -12.04 4.32
N GLN A 64 -26.20 -13.36 4.33
CA GLN A 64 -27.32 -14.08 3.75
C GLN A 64 -27.54 -15.42 4.46
N GLY A 65 -28.74 -15.96 4.32
CA GLY A 65 -29.10 -17.29 4.83
C GLY A 65 -29.30 -17.39 6.34
N PHE A 66 -29.56 -16.30 7.07
CA PHE A 66 -29.76 -16.34 8.52
C PHE A 66 -31.25 -16.28 8.92
N ASP A 67 -31.58 -16.83 10.09
CA ASP A 67 -32.92 -16.83 10.69
C ASP A 67 -33.31 -15.45 11.24
N ALA A 68 -32.31 -14.67 11.65
CA ALA A 68 -32.42 -13.31 12.15
C ALA A 68 -31.22 -12.48 11.66
N HIS A 69 -31.36 -11.16 11.72
CA HIS A 69 -30.23 -10.29 11.41
C HIS A 69 -29.08 -10.57 12.38
N PRO A 70 -27.82 -10.67 11.90
CA PRO A 70 -26.65 -10.86 12.75
C PRO A 70 -26.51 -9.76 13.81
N THR A 71 -25.78 -10.10 14.87
CA THR A 71 -25.47 -9.18 15.98
C THR A 71 -23.97 -9.09 16.17
N ALA A 72 -23.46 -7.88 16.41
CA ALA A 72 -22.06 -7.64 16.73
C ALA A 72 -21.89 -7.41 18.24
N THR A 73 -20.86 -8.01 18.83
CA THR A 73 -20.48 -7.83 20.24
C THR A 73 -18.99 -7.53 20.35
N GLY A 74 -18.63 -6.46 21.07
CA GLY A 74 -17.25 -6.05 21.30
C GLY A 74 -16.68 -6.58 22.62
N GLU A 75 -15.38 -6.84 22.64
CA GLU A 75 -14.63 -7.18 23.86
C GLU A 75 -14.21 -5.93 24.66
N GLY A 76 -14.20 -6.04 25.99
CA GLY A 76 -13.67 -5.01 26.87
C GLY A 76 -14.48 -3.70 26.83
N GLU A 77 -13.81 -2.57 26.63
CA GLU A 77 -14.44 -1.24 26.55
C GLU A 77 -14.85 -0.84 25.12
N LEU A 78 -14.93 -1.81 24.19
CA LEU A 78 -15.50 -1.57 22.86
C LEU A 78 -17.02 -1.41 22.95
N THR A 79 -17.51 -0.30 22.43
CA THR A 79 -18.94 0.01 22.28
C THR A 79 -19.33 -0.08 20.82
N LEU A 80 -20.49 -0.68 20.51
CA LEU A 80 -20.97 -0.89 19.15
C LEU A 80 -22.38 -0.31 18.99
N GLU A 81 -22.56 0.52 17.97
CA GLU A 81 -23.85 1.09 17.59
C GLU A 81 -24.23 0.62 16.19
N LYS A 82 -25.43 0.06 16.02
CA LYS A 82 -25.97 -0.24 14.69
C LYS A 82 -26.51 1.05 14.07
N VAL A 83 -25.82 1.54 13.04
CA VAL A 83 -26.14 2.78 12.32
C VAL A 83 -27.30 2.60 11.36
N SER A 84 -27.29 1.50 10.59
CA SER A 84 -28.37 1.19 9.64
C SER A 84 -28.47 -0.31 9.36
N GLU A 85 -29.65 -0.74 8.94
CA GLU A 85 -29.95 -2.11 8.53
C GLU A 85 -30.86 -2.08 7.30
N THR A 86 -30.52 -2.89 6.29
CA THR A 86 -31.27 -3.00 5.03
C THR A 86 -31.38 -4.47 4.62
N GLY A 87 -32.46 -4.82 3.92
CA GLY A 87 -32.74 -6.20 3.48
C GLY A 87 -33.43 -7.06 4.54
N THR A 88 -33.34 -8.38 4.37
CA THR A 88 -33.94 -9.39 5.27
C THR A 88 -32.84 -10.27 5.87
N PRO A 89 -33.12 -11.06 6.93
CA PRO A 89 -32.15 -12.02 7.47
C PRO A 89 -31.58 -13.00 6.41
N SER A 90 -32.40 -13.36 5.41
CA SER A 90 -31.99 -14.21 4.30
C SER A 90 -31.05 -13.54 3.30
N GLN A 91 -31.03 -12.20 3.24
CA GLN A 91 -30.13 -11.40 2.40
C GLN A 91 -30.18 -9.93 2.86
N GLY A 92 -29.14 -9.47 3.54
CA GLY A 92 -29.15 -8.16 4.18
C GLY A 92 -27.76 -7.54 4.35
N LYS A 93 -27.77 -6.25 4.72
CA LYS A 93 -26.57 -5.48 5.04
C LYS A 93 -26.84 -4.65 6.29
N GLN A 94 -25.87 -4.61 7.19
CA GLN A 94 -25.84 -3.72 8.35
C GLN A 94 -24.63 -2.80 8.26
N LYS A 95 -24.79 -1.56 8.69
CA LYS A 95 -23.70 -0.64 8.98
C LYS A 95 -23.63 -0.44 10.48
N TRP A 96 -22.45 -0.63 11.05
CA TRP A 96 -22.15 -0.47 12.45
C TRP A 96 -21.15 0.66 12.65
N SER A 97 -21.10 1.20 13.86
CA SER A 97 -20.08 2.12 14.33
C SER A 97 -19.50 1.54 15.62
N ALA A 98 -18.20 1.29 15.63
CA ALA A 98 -17.48 0.90 16.83
C ALA A 98 -16.84 2.13 17.47
N SER A 99 -16.73 2.15 18.79
CA SER A 99 -16.01 3.16 19.57
C SER A 99 -15.31 2.52 20.76
N PHE A 100 -14.34 3.23 21.35
CA PHE A 100 -13.59 2.77 22.52
C PHE A 100 -13.60 3.84 23.60
N GLU A 101 -14.05 3.50 24.81
CA GLU A 101 -14.18 4.43 25.94
C GLU A 101 -13.13 4.21 27.04
N GLY A 102 -12.18 3.30 26.82
CA GLY A 102 -11.13 2.96 27.78
C GLY A 102 -9.88 3.86 27.69
N GLN A 103 -8.87 3.51 28.50
CA GLN A 103 -7.53 4.08 28.43
C GLN A 103 -6.51 2.97 28.18
N ILE A 104 -5.50 3.24 27.35
CA ILE A 104 -4.40 2.31 27.08
C ILE A 104 -3.06 3.06 27.13
N SER A 105 -2.00 2.36 27.50
CA SER A 105 -0.63 2.92 27.58
C SER A 105 0.24 2.63 26.34
N GLY A 106 -0.28 1.89 25.35
CA GLY A 106 0.45 1.45 24.16
C GLY A 106 -0.52 1.01 23.06
N VAL A 107 -0.21 -0.08 22.35
CA VAL A 107 -1.17 -0.74 21.45
C VAL A 107 -1.97 -1.78 22.21
N SER A 108 -3.27 -1.85 21.94
CA SER A 108 -4.16 -2.84 22.54
C SER A 108 -4.95 -3.55 21.45
N GLN A 109 -4.98 -4.89 21.51
CA GLN A 109 -5.78 -5.71 20.60
C GLN A 109 -7.06 -6.19 21.30
N ARG A 110 -8.19 -6.10 20.62
CA ARG A 110 -9.51 -6.55 21.06
C ARG A 110 -10.23 -7.18 19.89
N ASN A 111 -11.33 -7.89 20.13
CA ASN A 111 -12.16 -8.42 19.06
C ASN A 111 -13.57 -7.84 19.07
N ILE A 112 -14.15 -7.75 17.88
CA ILE A 112 -15.60 -7.71 17.69
C ILE A 112 -15.99 -9.06 17.08
N VAL A 113 -16.96 -9.73 17.71
CA VAL A 113 -17.51 -10.98 17.17
C VAL A 113 -18.88 -10.66 16.57
N VAL A 114 -19.04 -10.93 15.28
CA VAL A 114 -20.31 -10.83 14.59
C VAL A 114 -20.89 -12.23 14.48
N THR A 115 -22.09 -12.46 15.02
CA THR A 115 -22.73 -13.77 15.07
C THR A 115 -24.09 -13.77 14.39
N GLY A 116 -24.38 -14.84 13.65
CA GLY A 116 -25.67 -15.11 13.03
C GLY A 116 -26.06 -16.59 13.20
N GLN A 117 -27.36 -16.84 13.30
CA GLN A 117 -27.93 -18.19 13.44
C GLN A 117 -28.66 -18.61 12.17
N SER A 118 -28.37 -19.81 11.66
CA SER A 118 -29.02 -20.43 10.51
C SER A 118 -29.46 -21.85 10.89
N GLY A 119 -30.72 -22.02 11.25
CA GLY A 119 -31.26 -23.25 11.81
C GLY A 119 -30.59 -23.59 13.15
N SER A 120 -29.84 -24.70 13.19
CA SER A 120 -29.07 -25.11 14.38
C SER A 120 -27.60 -24.71 14.33
N ARG A 121 -27.17 -23.98 13.30
CA ARG A 121 -25.77 -23.62 13.08
C ARG A 121 -25.55 -22.15 13.41
N GLU A 122 -24.61 -21.88 14.32
CA GLU A 122 -24.04 -20.56 14.50
C GLU A 122 -22.93 -20.33 13.49
N ILE A 123 -22.90 -19.15 12.89
CA ILE A 123 -21.76 -18.64 12.13
C ILE A 123 -21.29 -17.39 12.85
N ALA A 124 -20.00 -17.35 13.11
CA ALA A 124 -19.34 -16.22 13.73
C ALA A 124 -18.19 -15.76 12.82
N ASP A 125 -18.02 -14.45 12.74
CA ASP A 125 -16.86 -13.81 12.17
C ASP A 125 -16.19 -12.93 13.23
N THR A 126 -14.87 -12.87 13.22
CA THR A 126 -14.08 -12.15 14.22
C THR A 126 -13.30 -11.02 13.56
N ILE A 127 -13.59 -9.82 13.99
CA ILE A 127 -12.91 -8.60 13.55
C ILE A 127 -11.86 -8.24 14.61
N SER A 128 -10.58 -8.27 14.24
CA SER A 128 -9.50 -7.84 15.12
C SER A 128 -9.40 -6.32 15.16
N VAL A 129 -9.53 -5.75 16.35
CA VAL A 129 -9.51 -4.30 16.59
C VAL A 129 -8.18 -3.91 17.22
N THR A 130 -7.42 -3.07 16.52
CA THR A 130 -6.20 -2.44 17.05
C THR A 130 -6.55 -1.06 17.60
N ILE A 131 -6.19 -0.79 18.86
CA ILE A 131 -6.44 0.48 19.53
C ILE A 131 -5.07 1.08 19.86
N SER A 132 -4.83 2.31 19.43
CA SER A 132 -3.56 3.01 19.61
C SER A 132 -3.75 4.53 19.57
N ARG A 133 -2.75 5.30 20.00
CA ARG A 133 -2.69 6.74 19.71
C ARG A 133 -2.47 7.00 18.21
N PHE A 134 -1.78 6.09 17.53
CA PHE A 134 -1.46 6.18 16.11
C PHE A 134 -2.47 5.41 15.28
N ASN A 135 -2.64 5.79 14.00
CA ASN A 135 -3.39 4.95 13.09
C ASN A 135 -2.50 3.80 12.61
N ILE A 136 -2.86 2.57 12.96
CA ILE A 136 -2.07 1.36 12.64
C ILE A 136 -2.93 0.47 11.74
N ILE A 137 -2.57 0.39 10.47
CA ILE A 137 -3.34 -0.32 9.45
C ILE A 137 -2.66 -1.65 9.14
N ARG A 138 -3.43 -2.74 9.24
CA ARG A 138 -2.97 -4.12 8.97
C ARG A 138 -3.31 -4.61 7.56
N GLN A 139 -4.34 -4.03 6.98
CA GLN A 139 -4.86 -4.40 5.67
C GLN A 139 -4.84 -3.15 4.81
N PHE A 140 -3.94 -3.15 3.85
CA PHE A 140 -3.75 -2.07 2.92
C PHE A 140 -3.24 -2.67 1.63
N THR A 141 -3.62 -2.03 0.53
CA THR A 141 -2.99 -2.25 -0.77
C THR A 141 -2.00 -1.12 -1.01
N ASN A 142 -0.96 -1.40 -1.80
CA ASN A 142 -0.16 -0.32 -2.33
C ASN A 142 -0.90 0.30 -3.52
N ASP A 143 -1.25 1.57 -3.43
CA ASP A 143 -1.96 2.37 -4.43
C ASP A 143 -1.11 3.52 -4.98
N PHE A 144 0.18 3.53 -4.62
CA PHE A 144 1.10 4.60 -4.93
C PHE A 144 2.46 4.07 -5.36
N PHE A 145 3.09 4.74 -6.30
CA PHE A 145 4.43 4.37 -6.74
C PHE A 145 5.19 5.58 -7.28
N VAL A 146 6.45 5.74 -6.90
CA VAL A 146 7.36 6.73 -7.47
C VAL A 146 8.24 6.03 -8.50
N ALA A 147 8.03 6.34 -9.77
CA ALA A 147 8.85 5.80 -10.84
C ALA A 147 10.24 6.47 -10.86
N ALA A 148 10.26 7.80 -10.70
CA ALA A 148 11.47 8.59 -10.55
C ALA A 148 11.15 9.98 -9.99
N ASP A 149 11.95 10.43 -9.03
CA ASP A 149 11.94 11.79 -8.50
C ASP A 149 13.33 12.46 -8.57
N PHE A 150 14.30 11.78 -9.20
CA PHE A 150 15.64 12.30 -9.48
C PHE A 150 16.49 12.66 -8.26
N GLU A 151 16.08 12.24 -7.06
CA GLU A 151 16.77 12.50 -5.79
C GLU A 151 17.80 11.43 -5.40
N ASP A 152 18.19 10.53 -6.32
CA ASP A 152 19.00 9.33 -6.02
C ASP A 152 20.33 9.64 -5.31
N GLU A 153 21.02 10.72 -5.69
CA GLU A 153 22.28 11.13 -5.03
C GLU A 153 22.07 11.74 -3.64
N ALA A 154 20.84 12.17 -3.32
CA ALA A 154 20.47 12.78 -2.04
C ALA A 154 19.94 11.76 -1.03
N ARG A 155 19.65 10.52 -1.45
CA ARG A 155 19.16 9.44 -0.60
C ARG A 155 20.32 8.61 -0.06
N SER A 156 20.37 8.42 1.25
CA SER A 156 21.33 7.49 1.85
C SER A 156 20.79 6.88 3.13
N PHE A 157 21.35 5.73 3.51
CA PHE A 157 21.08 5.12 4.80
C PHE A 157 22.36 4.67 5.48
N SER A 158 22.37 4.75 6.80
CA SER A 158 23.51 4.40 7.65
C SER A 158 23.04 3.83 8.98
N SER A 159 23.98 3.34 9.79
CA SER A 159 23.68 2.88 11.14
C SER A 159 24.77 3.24 12.14
N SER A 160 24.41 3.24 13.42
CA SER A 160 25.29 3.60 14.52
C SER A 160 25.07 2.70 15.75
N GLY A 161 25.98 2.77 16.72
CA GLY A 161 25.75 2.25 18.07
C GLY A 161 25.45 0.74 18.18
N GLY A 162 25.97 -0.07 17.26
CA GLY A 162 25.77 -1.52 17.22
C GLY A 162 24.58 -1.97 16.37
N THR A 163 23.72 -1.05 15.93
CA THR A 163 22.68 -1.32 14.94
C THR A 163 23.32 -1.58 13.58
N THR A 164 22.80 -2.55 12.83
CA THR A 164 23.19 -2.79 11.43
C THR A 164 21.99 -2.69 10.51
N VAL A 165 22.23 -2.17 9.31
CA VAL A 165 21.21 -2.04 8.27
C VAL A 165 21.68 -2.73 7.00
N GLU A 166 20.77 -3.42 6.34
CA GLU A 166 21.02 -4.09 5.07
C GLU A 166 19.81 -3.89 4.15
N LEU A 167 20.08 -3.56 2.89
CA LEU A 167 19.06 -3.59 1.85
C LEU A 167 18.82 -5.05 1.46
N ASP A 168 17.61 -5.53 1.69
CA ASP A 168 17.20 -6.90 1.43
C ASP A 168 16.10 -6.94 0.37
N THR A 169 15.91 -8.09 -0.26
CA THR A 169 14.89 -8.31 -1.29
C THR A 169 14.13 -9.61 -1.00
N LEU A 170 12.80 -9.55 -0.92
CA LEU A 170 11.95 -10.72 -0.86
C LEU A 170 12.12 -11.54 -2.14
N ASN A 171 12.75 -12.72 -2.03
CA ASN A 171 12.91 -13.65 -3.15
C ASN A 171 11.60 -14.37 -3.57
N SER A 172 10.45 -13.93 -3.06
CA SER A 172 9.13 -14.47 -3.38
C SER A 172 8.04 -13.39 -3.25
N VAL A 173 7.27 -13.22 -4.32
CA VAL A 173 6.18 -12.25 -4.60
C VAL A 173 4.98 -12.33 -3.63
N THR A 174 5.10 -12.98 -2.48
CA THR A 174 3.93 -13.36 -1.66
C THR A 174 3.62 -12.47 -0.45
N GLU A 175 4.27 -11.31 -0.30
CA GLU A 175 3.86 -10.32 0.72
C GLU A 175 3.33 -9.06 0.03
N VAL A 176 2.01 -9.08 -0.24
CA VAL A 176 1.24 -8.26 -1.19
C VAL A 176 0.98 -6.81 -0.74
N ASN A 177 1.75 -6.30 0.22
CA ASN A 177 1.38 -5.04 0.90
C ASN A 177 2.40 -3.90 0.72
N SER A 178 3.61 -4.15 0.22
CA SER A 178 4.59 -3.11 -0.15
C SER A 178 4.56 -2.86 -1.67
N SER A 179 5.01 -1.68 -2.10
CA SER A 179 5.21 -1.29 -3.50
C SER A 179 6.11 -2.21 -4.33
N GLY A 180 6.91 -3.06 -3.69
CA GLY A 180 7.77 -4.00 -4.38
C GLY A 180 8.41 -5.03 -3.45
N THR A 181 9.61 -5.48 -3.82
CA THR A 181 10.28 -6.60 -3.13
C THR A 181 11.43 -6.17 -2.24
N ALA A 182 11.93 -4.93 -2.36
CA ALA A 182 13.04 -4.44 -1.56
C ALA A 182 12.56 -3.67 -0.33
N TYR A 183 13.31 -3.80 0.76
CA TYR A 183 13.07 -3.10 2.03
C TYR A 183 14.39 -2.96 2.80
N LEU A 184 14.41 -2.09 3.82
CA LEU A 184 15.55 -1.98 4.73
C LEU A 184 15.37 -2.94 5.91
N ARG A 185 16.24 -3.94 6.01
CA ARG A 185 16.34 -4.81 7.18
C ARG A 185 17.19 -4.12 8.23
N VAL A 186 16.65 -3.98 9.44
CA VAL A 186 17.31 -3.37 10.59
C VAL A 186 17.48 -4.41 11.68
N ASN A 187 18.73 -4.65 12.08
CA ASN A 187 19.07 -5.39 13.28
C ASN A 187 19.49 -4.37 14.34
N SER A 188 18.58 -4.05 15.25
CA SER A 188 18.73 -2.93 16.18
C SER A 188 19.53 -3.29 17.43
N SER A 189 20.13 -2.25 18.01
CA SER A 189 20.70 -2.26 19.35
C SER A 189 20.12 -1.09 20.13
N PRO A 190 19.78 -1.24 21.43
CA PRO A 190 19.27 -0.14 22.26
C PRO A 190 20.20 1.08 22.36
N SER A 191 21.48 0.91 22.02
CA SER A 191 22.47 1.99 22.03
C SER A 191 22.73 2.61 20.65
N GLY A 192 21.96 2.22 19.63
CA GLY A 192 22.22 2.54 18.23
C GLY A 192 20.98 2.95 17.47
N SER A 193 21.19 3.35 16.21
CA SER A 193 20.11 3.76 15.33
C SER A 193 20.36 3.34 13.89
N ALA A 194 19.28 3.21 13.14
CA ALA A 194 19.26 3.21 11.68
C ALA A 194 18.84 4.60 11.22
N THR A 195 19.52 5.17 10.24
CA THR A 195 19.27 6.53 9.80
C THR A 195 19.07 6.54 8.29
N VAL A 196 18.00 7.21 7.84
CA VAL A 196 17.71 7.46 6.44
C VAL A 196 17.75 8.96 6.22
N SER A 197 18.65 9.42 5.37
CA SER A 197 18.84 10.83 5.05
C SER A 197 18.28 11.10 3.65
N ARG A 198 17.40 12.09 3.56
CA ARG A 198 16.91 12.67 2.31
C ARG A 198 16.46 14.10 2.59
N ARG A 199 16.89 15.03 1.74
CA ARG A 199 16.37 16.39 1.78
C ARG A 199 15.03 16.44 1.04
N THR A 200 13.94 16.70 1.76
CA THR A 200 12.58 16.61 1.24
C THR A 200 11.74 17.81 1.67
N SER A 201 10.87 18.29 0.78
CA SER A 201 9.84 19.28 1.05
C SER A 201 8.45 18.62 1.04
N ALA A 202 7.82 18.53 2.21
CA ALA A 202 6.54 17.85 2.40
C ALA A 202 5.34 18.81 2.26
N ALA A 203 5.23 19.49 1.11
CA ALA A 203 4.15 20.45 0.88
C ALA A 203 2.76 19.82 0.98
N GLY A 204 1.94 20.32 1.90
CA GLY A 204 0.57 19.85 2.12
C GLY A 204 0.44 18.56 2.95
N ALA A 205 1.54 18.05 3.52
CA ALA A 205 1.49 16.91 4.43
C ALA A 205 0.83 17.27 5.76
N ASP A 206 0.08 16.32 6.32
CA ASP A 206 -0.44 16.38 7.70
C ASP A 206 -0.03 15.16 8.54
N ARG A 207 0.63 14.17 7.91
CA ARG A 207 1.12 12.97 8.58
C ARG A 207 2.39 12.41 7.94
N PHE A 208 3.16 11.69 8.74
CA PHE A 208 4.22 10.79 8.31
C PHE A 208 3.71 9.35 8.32
N SER A 209 4.01 8.59 7.27
CA SER A 209 3.64 7.19 7.15
C SER A 209 4.85 6.32 6.87
N PHE A 210 4.83 5.09 7.38
CA PHE A 210 5.84 4.08 7.09
C PHE A 210 5.26 2.68 7.22
N LEU A 211 5.85 1.72 6.51
CA LEU A 211 5.60 0.31 6.67
C LEU A 211 6.65 -0.29 7.60
N ILE A 212 6.21 -1.10 8.55
CA ILE A 212 7.09 -1.89 9.40
C ILE A 212 6.61 -3.34 9.47
N ARG A 213 7.55 -4.26 9.37
CA ARG A 213 7.35 -5.67 9.64
C ARG A 213 8.32 -6.10 10.75
N PRO A 214 7.82 -6.21 12.00
CA PRO A 214 8.63 -6.67 13.12
C PRO A 214 8.93 -8.17 12.99
N ASP A 215 9.80 -8.68 13.86
CA ASP A 215 9.94 -10.12 14.07
C ASP A 215 8.87 -10.67 15.05
N MET A 216 8.77 -12.00 15.12
CA MET A 216 7.78 -12.70 15.95
C MET A 216 8.15 -12.74 17.45
N SER A 217 9.27 -12.12 17.86
CA SER A 217 9.89 -12.42 19.14
C SER A 217 9.44 -11.50 20.26
N THR A 218 9.42 -10.18 20.01
CA THR A 218 9.41 -9.18 21.07
C THR A 218 8.66 -7.93 20.64
N ASP A 219 7.73 -7.46 21.47
CA ASP A 219 7.14 -6.13 21.31
C ASP A 219 8.19 -5.08 21.73
N PHE A 220 8.27 -3.95 21.04
CA PHE A 220 9.27 -2.92 21.29
C PHE A 220 8.73 -1.52 20.99
N ASP A 221 9.37 -0.51 21.55
CA ASP A 221 9.11 0.88 21.22
C ASP A 221 10.11 1.35 20.15
N LEU A 222 9.60 1.85 19.02
CA LEU A 222 10.39 2.48 17.98
C LEU A 222 10.36 4.00 18.18
N THR A 223 11.51 4.59 18.47
CA THR A 223 11.65 6.05 18.52
C THR A 223 12.13 6.55 17.17
N LEU A 224 11.31 7.41 16.55
CA LEU A 224 11.60 8.14 15.34
C LEU A 224 12.07 9.55 15.72
N THR A 225 13.29 9.90 15.33
CA THR A 225 13.85 11.24 15.46
C THR A 225 13.91 11.88 14.08
N PHE A 226 13.11 12.91 13.85
CA PHE A 226 13.06 13.69 12.62
C PHE A 226 13.98 14.90 12.73
N THR A 227 14.74 15.18 11.68
CA THR A 227 15.62 16.35 11.60
C THR A 227 15.19 17.22 10.43
N GLU A 228 14.98 18.52 10.69
CA GLU A 228 14.65 19.51 9.65
C GLU A 228 15.53 20.75 9.73
N GLU A 229 15.63 21.47 8.62
CA GLU A 229 16.12 22.84 8.59
C GLU A 229 14.96 23.77 8.98
N ALA A 230 15.12 24.58 10.01
CA ALA A 230 14.12 25.57 10.43
C ALA A 230 14.81 26.89 10.80
N GLY A 231 14.40 27.99 10.19
CA GLY A 231 14.92 29.33 10.53
C GLY A 231 16.43 29.51 10.30
N GLY A 232 17.05 28.70 9.42
CA GLY A 232 18.50 28.68 9.18
C GLY A 232 19.31 27.89 10.21
N THR A 233 18.65 27.14 11.08
CA THR A 233 19.24 26.17 12.00
C THR A 233 18.71 24.76 11.73
N THR A 234 19.29 23.75 12.38
CA THR A 234 18.79 22.38 12.38
C THR A 234 17.99 22.14 13.65
N GLU A 235 16.77 21.61 13.51
CA GLU A 235 15.89 21.23 14.60
C GLU A 235 15.61 19.73 14.56
N THR A 236 15.31 19.15 15.72
CA THR A 236 15.03 17.72 15.87
C THR A 236 13.77 17.50 16.69
N HIS A 237 12.91 16.59 16.22
CA HIS A 237 11.65 16.23 16.87
C HIS A 237 11.56 14.73 17.03
N GLU A 238 10.93 14.26 18.10
CA GLU A 238 10.88 12.84 18.42
C GLU A 238 9.47 12.36 18.68
N VAL A 239 9.16 11.16 18.19
CA VAL A 239 7.95 10.42 18.54
C VAL A 239 8.31 8.96 18.77
N THR A 240 7.76 8.39 19.82
CA THR A 240 7.88 6.96 20.11
C THR A 240 6.57 6.26 19.74
N VAL A 241 6.68 5.23 18.91
CA VAL A 241 5.57 4.40 18.46
C VAL A 241 5.74 2.97 18.99
N PRO A 242 4.74 2.42 19.69
CA PRO A 242 4.79 1.03 20.14
C PRO A 242 4.55 0.08 18.97
N VAL A 243 5.40 -0.95 18.84
CA VAL A 243 5.37 -1.97 17.78
C VAL A 243 5.16 -3.34 18.42
N ASN A 244 4.02 -3.96 18.11
CA ASN A 244 3.77 -5.34 18.50
C ASN A 244 4.57 -6.29 17.61
N SER A 245 5.13 -7.33 18.20
CA SER A 245 5.71 -8.48 17.50
C SER A 245 4.72 -9.11 16.51
N GLY A 246 5.25 -9.67 15.44
CA GLY A 246 4.46 -10.24 14.36
C GLY A 246 5.30 -10.65 13.16
N ALA A 247 4.67 -11.14 12.11
CA ALA A 247 5.33 -11.41 10.83
C ALA A 247 4.62 -10.70 9.67
N ASP A 248 3.63 -9.86 9.98
CA ASP A 248 2.83 -9.11 9.02
C ASP A 248 3.39 -7.69 8.86
N TRP A 249 3.10 -7.08 7.72
CA TRP A 249 3.34 -5.67 7.51
C TRP A 249 2.27 -4.81 8.17
N PHE A 250 2.70 -3.73 8.82
CA PHE A 250 1.85 -2.73 9.42
C PHE A 250 2.16 -1.37 8.79
N ARG A 251 1.15 -0.63 8.38
CA ARG A 251 1.28 0.77 8.00
C ARG A 251 0.96 1.64 9.20
N TYR A 252 1.96 2.37 9.70
CA TYR A 252 1.76 3.39 10.73
C TYR A 252 1.53 4.73 10.05
N GLN A 253 0.60 5.51 10.58
CA GLN A 253 0.43 6.92 10.23
C GLN A 253 0.47 7.75 11.52
N VAL A 254 1.42 8.69 11.55
CA VAL A 254 1.69 9.59 12.67
C VAL A 254 1.38 11.00 12.22
N GLY A 255 0.41 11.66 12.84
CA GLY A 255 0.11 13.07 12.56
C GLY A 255 1.32 13.95 12.88
N LEU A 256 1.61 14.97 12.06
CA LEU A 256 2.77 15.84 12.29
C LEU A 256 2.66 16.53 13.67
N GLU A 257 1.45 16.91 14.09
CA GLU A 257 1.21 17.47 15.43
C GLU A 257 1.44 16.48 16.57
N GLN A 258 1.43 15.18 16.28
CA GLN A 258 1.76 14.15 17.27
C GLN A 258 3.28 14.02 17.48
N VAL A 259 4.08 14.41 16.48
CA VAL A 259 5.54 14.50 16.56
C VAL A 259 5.94 15.74 17.36
N SER A 260 5.53 16.92 16.90
CA SER A 260 5.68 18.18 17.64
C SER A 260 4.74 19.23 17.06
N SER A 261 4.35 20.22 17.87
CA SER A 261 3.47 21.31 17.42
C SER A 261 4.11 22.27 16.43
N ASP A 262 5.44 22.27 16.36
CA ASP A 262 6.27 23.14 15.52
C ASP A 262 6.98 22.39 14.38
N PHE A 263 6.81 21.07 14.27
CA PHE A 263 7.40 20.29 13.18
C PHE A 263 6.74 20.66 11.84
N ASN A 264 7.52 21.26 10.93
CA ASN A 264 7.03 21.80 9.66
C ASN A 264 8.03 21.55 8.53
N PRO A 265 8.06 20.32 7.97
CA PRO A 265 9.06 19.88 6.98
C PRO A 265 8.81 20.46 5.58
N LEU A 266 8.60 21.78 5.48
CA LEU A 266 8.24 22.50 4.28
C LEU A 266 9.39 23.43 3.84
N ALA A 267 9.90 23.20 2.63
CA ALA A 267 10.99 24.02 2.11
C ALA A 267 10.62 25.51 1.99
N GLN A 268 11.62 26.38 2.14
CA GLN A 268 11.45 27.83 2.00
C GLN A 268 10.91 28.25 0.62
N ARG A 269 11.27 27.53 -0.44
CA ARG A 269 10.72 27.76 -1.79
C ARG A 269 9.21 27.53 -1.88
N ALA A 270 8.67 26.71 -0.97
CA ALA A 270 7.25 26.37 -0.87
C ALA A 270 6.54 27.15 0.24
N GLY A 271 7.21 28.14 0.84
CA GLY A 271 6.64 29.00 1.89
C GLY A 271 6.78 28.49 3.32
N GLY A 272 7.56 27.43 3.57
CA GLY A 272 7.86 26.94 4.92
C GLY A 272 9.18 27.45 5.51
N ASP A 273 9.57 26.88 6.64
CA ASP A 273 10.75 27.31 7.42
C ASP A 273 12.05 26.61 6.99
N GLY A 274 11.92 25.46 6.34
CA GLY A 274 12.96 24.69 5.68
C GLY A 274 12.60 23.19 5.56
N PRO A 275 13.37 22.42 4.79
CA PRO A 275 13.05 21.03 4.49
C PRO A 275 13.31 20.06 5.63
N PHE A 276 12.63 18.92 5.56
CA PHE A 276 13.09 17.69 6.19
C PHE A 276 14.46 17.27 5.64
N THR A 277 15.29 16.65 6.47
CA THR A 277 16.64 16.22 6.08
C THR A 277 16.96 14.77 6.44
N GLU A 278 16.41 14.26 7.53
CA GLU A 278 16.81 12.95 8.05
C GLU A 278 15.78 12.40 9.05
N ILE A 279 15.60 11.08 9.02
CA ILE A 279 14.89 10.32 10.04
C ILE A 279 15.84 9.27 10.62
N SER A 280 16.00 9.29 11.94
CA SER A 280 16.72 8.26 12.70
C SER A 280 15.73 7.40 13.47
N MET A 281 16.01 6.11 13.53
CA MET A 281 15.16 5.07 14.10
C MET A 281 15.97 4.32 15.13
N SER A 282 15.53 4.36 16.38
CA SER A 282 16.12 3.59 17.49
C SER A 282 15.05 2.82 18.23
N THR A 283 15.45 1.75 18.91
CA THR A 283 14.53 0.89 19.67
C THR A 283 14.99 0.81 21.11
N ASP A 284 14.05 0.53 22.03
CA ASP A 284 14.36 0.27 23.44
C ASP A 284 14.92 -1.13 23.67
N GLU A 285 14.61 -2.07 22.80
CA GLU A 285 15.08 -3.46 22.82
C GLU A 285 16.00 -3.79 21.64
N ALA A 286 16.75 -4.89 21.72
CA ALA A 286 17.53 -5.42 20.60
C ALA A 286 16.64 -6.36 19.76
N VAL A 287 16.21 -5.91 18.59
CA VAL A 287 15.20 -6.59 17.76
C VAL A 287 15.56 -6.54 16.27
N GLU A 288 15.05 -7.49 15.48
CA GLU A 288 15.08 -7.40 14.02
C GLU A 288 13.72 -6.91 13.50
N PHE A 289 13.74 -5.98 12.54
CA PHE A 289 12.55 -5.58 11.81
C PHE A 289 12.90 -5.14 10.38
N ALA A 290 11.92 -5.17 9.49
CA ALA A 290 11.99 -4.57 8.17
C ALA A 290 11.20 -3.26 8.14
N ILE A 291 11.70 -2.26 7.44
CA ILE A 291 11.02 -0.99 7.23
C ILE A 291 11.01 -0.60 5.74
N ASP A 292 9.93 0.04 5.33
CA ASP A 292 9.68 0.42 3.94
C ASP A 292 8.71 1.62 3.83
N GLU A 293 8.57 2.19 2.62
CA GLU A 293 7.70 3.31 2.24
C GLU A 293 7.65 4.46 3.26
N LEU A 294 8.82 4.96 3.64
CA LEU A 294 8.95 6.15 4.47
C LEU A 294 8.46 7.34 3.64
N ARG A 295 7.35 7.99 4.03
CA ARG A 295 6.76 9.08 3.24
C ARG A 295 5.95 10.05 4.07
N PHE A 296 5.87 11.29 3.59
CA PHE A 296 4.88 12.25 4.07
C PHE A 296 3.59 12.10 3.27
N SER A 297 2.45 12.30 3.91
CA SER A 297 1.13 12.09 3.32
C SER A 297 0.12 13.10 3.84
N ASN A 298 -1.02 13.18 3.17
CA ASN A 298 -2.20 13.90 3.61
C ASN A 298 -3.43 12.96 3.62
N ALA A 299 -4.64 13.50 3.54
CA ALA A 299 -5.86 12.68 3.42
C ALA A 299 -6.02 12.04 2.03
N GLU A 300 -5.53 12.70 0.98
CA GLU A 300 -5.67 12.28 -0.42
C GLU A 300 -4.62 11.22 -0.79
N GLY A 301 -3.46 11.22 -0.13
CA GLY A 301 -2.43 10.20 -0.35
C GLY A 301 -1.02 10.67 0.01
N PRO A 302 0.01 9.95 -0.47
CA PRO A 302 1.40 10.37 -0.36
C PRO A 302 1.66 11.69 -1.08
N VAL A 303 2.40 12.60 -0.44
CA VAL A 303 2.75 13.91 -1.03
C VAL A 303 4.23 14.08 -1.29
N ALA A 304 5.07 13.38 -0.52
CA ALA A 304 6.51 13.42 -0.65
C ALA A 304 7.11 12.09 -0.18
N ASP A 305 7.95 11.49 -1.01
CA ASP A 305 8.66 10.26 -0.64
C ASP A 305 9.89 10.60 0.23
N ILE A 306 10.26 9.66 1.10
CA ILE A 306 11.58 9.65 1.74
C ILE A 306 12.38 8.49 1.17
N HIS A 307 11.84 7.28 1.29
CA HIS A 307 12.48 6.08 0.77
C HIS A 307 11.52 4.89 0.70
N ASP A 308 11.48 4.21 -0.44
CA ASP A 308 10.75 2.96 -0.68
C ASP A 308 11.67 1.75 -0.94
N PHE A 309 12.98 1.99 -0.93
CA PHE A 309 14.05 0.99 -1.07
C PHE A 309 14.04 0.20 -2.38
N GLN A 310 13.13 0.50 -3.31
CA GLN A 310 13.06 -0.18 -4.57
C GLN A 310 14.25 0.19 -5.43
N LYS A 311 14.95 -0.83 -5.92
CA LYS A 311 16.02 -0.64 -6.88
C LYS A 311 15.41 -0.43 -8.25
N THR A 312 15.44 0.81 -8.74
CA THR A 312 15.29 1.06 -10.17
C THR A 312 16.51 0.47 -10.85
N SER A 313 16.30 -0.53 -11.72
CA SER A 313 17.43 -1.30 -12.24
C SER A 313 18.14 -0.55 -13.37
N LEU A 314 17.41 0.25 -14.16
CA LEU A 314 17.93 0.94 -15.33
C LEU A 314 17.00 2.10 -15.74
N ALA A 315 17.48 3.34 -15.67
CA ALA A 315 17.02 4.37 -16.61
C ALA A 315 17.60 4.04 -17.98
N TYR A 316 16.77 3.73 -18.97
CA TYR A 316 17.23 3.64 -20.36
C TYR A 316 17.07 4.99 -21.04
N GLY A 317 17.93 5.24 -22.03
CA GLY A 317 18.09 6.52 -22.71
C GLY A 317 19.45 6.52 -23.42
N PRO A 318 20.22 7.62 -23.43
CA PRO A 318 21.54 7.64 -24.07
C PRO A 318 22.46 6.56 -23.51
N PRO A 319 23.27 5.91 -24.36
CA PRO A 319 23.41 6.11 -25.81
C PRO A 319 22.42 5.29 -26.67
N PHE A 320 21.52 4.51 -26.06
CA PHE A 320 20.68 3.54 -26.74
C PHE A 320 19.54 4.19 -27.54
N CYS A 321 18.93 5.22 -26.96
CA CYS A 321 18.13 6.19 -27.68
C CYS A 321 18.53 7.59 -27.23
N PRO A 322 18.61 8.57 -28.13
CA PRO A 322 18.59 9.98 -27.72
C PRO A 322 17.32 10.26 -26.89
N PRO A 323 17.23 11.20 -25.93
CA PRO A 323 17.82 12.56 -25.81
C PRO A 323 18.85 12.75 -24.68
N THR A 324 19.55 13.89 -24.57
CA THR A 324 20.55 14.15 -23.51
C THR A 324 19.89 14.43 -22.16
N PHE A 325 20.50 13.94 -21.07
CA PHE A 325 20.04 14.15 -19.70
C PHE A 325 21.06 14.96 -18.87
N GLU A 326 20.58 15.99 -18.19
CA GLU A 326 21.35 16.73 -17.18
C GLU A 326 20.49 17.00 -15.94
N ASN A 327 21.03 16.73 -14.75
CA ASN A 327 20.38 17.11 -13.49
C ASN A 327 20.39 18.64 -13.36
N THR A 328 19.27 19.20 -12.90
CA THR A 328 19.10 20.64 -12.69
C THR A 328 18.54 20.93 -11.31
N SER A 329 18.87 22.10 -10.76
CA SER A 329 18.27 22.64 -9.53
C SER A 329 17.06 23.55 -9.82
N THR A 330 16.66 23.66 -11.08
CA THR A 330 15.37 24.26 -11.45
C THR A 330 14.29 23.25 -11.10
N VAL A 331 13.60 23.47 -10.00
CA VAL A 331 12.53 22.59 -9.49
C VAL A 331 11.27 23.41 -9.22
N ALA A 332 10.11 22.74 -9.20
CA ALA A 332 8.85 23.39 -8.84
C ALA A 332 8.83 23.78 -7.35
N GLU A 333 8.05 24.81 -7.00
CA GLU A 333 7.84 25.16 -5.58
C GLU A 333 7.26 23.98 -4.82
N SER A 334 6.31 23.27 -5.42
CA SER A 334 5.65 22.09 -4.85
C SER A 334 6.42 20.77 -5.05
N SER A 335 7.66 20.79 -5.58
CA SER A 335 8.50 19.57 -5.73
C SER A 335 8.83 19.01 -4.36
N ASP A 336 8.80 17.69 -4.24
CA ASP A 336 9.21 17.03 -3.01
C ASP A 336 10.75 17.09 -2.86
N GLY A 337 11.47 17.11 -3.97
CA GLY A 337 12.92 17.02 -4.07
C GLY A 337 13.62 18.36 -4.23
N TYR A 338 14.90 18.33 -4.58
CA TYR A 338 15.73 19.52 -4.81
C TYR A 338 16.43 19.51 -6.17
N THR A 339 16.22 18.44 -6.92
CA THR A 339 16.74 18.22 -8.25
C THR A 339 15.61 17.81 -9.18
N ALA A 340 15.82 18.03 -10.47
CA ALA A 340 14.93 17.56 -11.53
C ALA A 340 15.79 17.15 -12.73
N GLN A 341 15.16 16.52 -13.71
CA GLN A 341 15.84 16.07 -14.92
C GLN A 341 15.54 16.99 -16.10
N SER A 342 16.57 17.67 -16.62
CA SER A 342 16.51 18.31 -17.93
C SER A 342 16.69 17.27 -19.03
N ILE A 343 15.85 17.38 -20.06
CA ILE A 343 15.82 16.52 -21.25
C ILE A 343 15.91 17.42 -22.48
N GLU A 344 17.00 17.32 -23.22
CA GLU A 344 17.27 18.15 -24.41
C GLU A 344 17.38 17.27 -25.67
N TRP A 345 16.64 17.61 -26.73
CA TRP A 345 16.61 16.81 -27.95
C TRP A 345 16.73 17.59 -29.27
N ASP A 346 17.83 17.34 -30.00
CA ASP A 346 18.16 18.01 -31.27
C ASP A 346 17.32 17.56 -32.49
N GLY A 347 16.47 16.54 -32.31
CA GLY A 347 15.51 16.10 -33.32
C GLY A 347 16.06 15.15 -34.40
N SER A 348 17.21 14.50 -34.19
CA SER A 348 17.77 13.55 -35.16
C SER A 348 17.09 12.15 -35.20
N GLY A 349 15.92 11.97 -34.55
CA GLY A 349 15.14 10.72 -34.42
C GLY A 349 14.06 10.79 -33.33
N PRO A 350 13.30 9.70 -33.05
CA PRO A 350 12.43 9.64 -31.86
C PRO A 350 13.30 9.54 -30.60
N GLY A 351 13.09 10.47 -29.65
CA GLY A 351 13.77 10.41 -28.37
C GLY A 351 13.05 9.44 -27.42
N CYS A 352 13.75 8.69 -26.57
CA CYS A 352 13.12 7.79 -25.60
C CYS A 352 13.83 7.78 -24.25
N PHE A 353 13.08 7.48 -23.20
CA PHE A 353 13.62 7.21 -21.87
C PHE A 353 12.62 6.45 -21.01
N GLY A 354 13.07 5.87 -19.91
CA GLY A 354 12.17 5.26 -18.95
C GLY A 354 12.90 4.35 -17.99
N TYR A 355 12.13 3.60 -17.21
CA TYR A 355 12.61 2.89 -16.03
C TYR A 355 12.12 1.45 -16.07
N ASN A 356 13.06 0.50 -15.94
CA ASN A 356 12.76 -0.92 -15.88
C ASN A 356 12.79 -1.44 -14.44
N TYR A 357 11.84 -2.32 -14.15
CA TYR A 357 11.66 -2.91 -12.83
C TYR A 357 11.68 -4.43 -12.92
N GLY A 358 12.08 -5.06 -11.81
CA GLY A 358 11.94 -6.51 -11.65
C GLY A 358 10.47 -6.89 -11.56
N GLU A 359 9.71 -6.16 -10.73
CA GLU A 359 8.25 -6.19 -10.57
C GLU A 359 7.89 -5.08 -9.57
N ILE A 360 6.92 -4.21 -9.89
CA ILE A 360 6.34 -3.23 -8.96
C ILE A 360 4.84 -3.44 -8.95
N ASN A 361 4.24 -3.56 -7.77
CA ASN A 361 2.83 -3.89 -7.62
C ASN A 361 2.06 -2.68 -7.11
N VAL A 362 1.08 -2.24 -7.91
CA VAL A 362 0.22 -1.10 -7.58
C VAL A 362 -1.23 -1.44 -7.89
N ASN A 363 -2.08 -1.37 -6.88
CA ASN A 363 -3.52 -1.52 -6.96
C ASN A 363 -4.16 -0.19 -7.36
N VAL A 364 -4.52 -0.07 -8.63
CA VAL A 364 -5.13 1.12 -9.23
C VAL A 364 -6.33 0.79 -10.09
N ASP A 365 -7.20 1.77 -10.26
CA ASP A 365 -8.35 1.78 -11.14
C ASP A 365 -8.07 2.55 -12.45
N ALA A 366 -9.04 2.55 -13.37
CA ALA A 366 -8.88 3.18 -14.68
C ALA A 366 -8.80 4.72 -14.62
N ASP A 367 -9.39 5.32 -13.58
CA ASP A 367 -9.44 6.77 -13.37
C ASP A 367 -8.22 7.32 -12.61
N ASP A 368 -7.45 6.44 -11.97
CA ASP A 368 -6.14 6.78 -11.38
C ASP A 368 -5.16 7.22 -12.46
N VAL A 369 -4.04 7.84 -12.09
CA VAL A 369 -3.20 8.56 -13.05
C VAL A 369 -1.72 8.18 -12.96
N LEU A 370 -1.07 8.09 -14.13
CA LEU A 370 0.35 8.38 -14.26
C LEU A 370 0.51 9.91 -14.27
N SER A 371 1.20 10.42 -13.28
CA SER A 371 1.41 11.83 -13.01
C SER A 371 2.87 12.19 -13.24
N VAL A 372 3.08 13.27 -13.99
CA VAL A 372 4.41 13.78 -14.31
C VAL A 372 4.41 15.27 -14.12
N ARG A 373 5.36 15.78 -13.33
CA ARG A 373 5.58 17.22 -13.24
C ARG A 373 6.51 17.67 -14.35
N VAL A 374 6.11 18.72 -15.08
CA VAL A 374 6.82 19.18 -16.27
C VAL A 374 6.92 20.69 -16.33
N ASN A 375 8.02 21.18 -16.90
CA ASN A 375 8.18 22.54 -17.39
C ASN A 375 8.76 22.45 -18.79
N ALA A 376 8.06 22.98 -19.79
CA ALA A 376 8.38 22.74 -21.19
C ALA A 376 8.22 24.00 -22.04
N GLU A 377 8.91 24.01 -23.18
CA GLU A 377 8.72 25.05 -24.19
C GLU A 377 7.45 24.87 -25.02
N SER A 378 7.08 25.92 -25.75
CA SER A 378 5.89 25.89 -26.60
C SER A 378 6.01 24.88 -27.73
N GLY A 379 5.05 23.95 -27.78
CA GLY A 379 4.98 22.91 -28.78
C GLY A 379 5.61 21.58 -28.36
N SER A 380 6.21 21.50 -27.17
CA SER A 380 6.73 20.24 -26.63
C SER A 380 5.61 19.23 -26.37
N GLN A 381 5.92 17.96 -26.60
CA GLN A 381 5.02 16.84 -26.36
C GLN A 381 5.76 15.68 -25.71
N LEU A 382 5.05 14.97 -24.83
CA LEU A 382 5.52 13.76 -24.19
C LEU A 382 4.56 12.63 -24.54
N GLU A 383 5.09 11.53 -25.03
CA GLU A 383 4.36 10.28 -25.15
C GLU A 383 4.74 9.38 -24.00
N ALA A 384 3.76 8.79 -23.30
CA ALA A 384 3.99 7.90 -22.17
C ALA A 384 3.33 6.54 -22.39
N PHE A 385 3.90 5.50 -21.81
CA PHE A 385 3.32 4.15 -21.77
C PHE A 385 3.71 3.43 -20.47
N LEU A 386 2.90 2.44 -20.09
CA LEU A 386 3.19 1.48 -19.02
C LEU A 386 3.30 0.09 -19.63
N GLN A 387 4.10 -0.78 -19.00
CA GLN A 387 4.20 -2.18 -19.38
C GLN A 387 3.99 -3.08 -18.15
N ALA A 388 3.14 -4.08 -18.30
CA ALA A 388 2.87 -5.12 -17.30
C ALA A 388 3.07 -6.52 -17.90
N ASP A 389 4.29 -6.80 -18.35
CA ASP A 389 4.68 -8.08 -19.00
C ASP A 389 3.75 -8.53 -20.15
N GLY A 390 3.19 -7.56 -20.87
CA GLY A 390 2.27 -7.79 -21.99
C GLY A 390 0.83 -8.15 -21.58
N SER A 391 0.48 -7.96 -20.31
CA SER A 391 -0.85 -8.19 -19.75
C SER A 391 -1.69 -6.92 -19.71
N GLY A 392 -3.02 -7.08 -19.67
CA GLY A 392 -3.98 -5.99 -19.47
C GLY A 392 -4.00 -4.88 -20.52
N GLY A 393 -3.42 -5.10 -21.71
CA GLY A 393 -3.32 -4.08 -22.75
C GLY A 393 -2.19 -3.06 -22.54
N PHE A 394 -1.39 -3.21 -21.47
CA PHE A 394 -0.23 -2.37 -21.19
C PHE A 394 0.99 -2.82 -22.00
N GLY A 395 1.55 -1.91 -22.79
CA GLY A 395 2.80 -2.11 -23.50
C GLY A 395 3.15 -0.94 -24.40
N THR A 396 4.28 -1.06 -25.10
CA THR A 396 4.81 0.00 -25.98
C THR A 396 3.90 0.37 -27.15
N GLY A 397 2.92 -0.47 -27.48
CA GLY A 397 1.90 -0.20 -28.51
C GLY A 397 0.67 0.57 -28.01
N SER A 398 0.56 0.79 -26.69
CA SER A 398 -0.56 1.46 -26.00
C SER A 398 -0.04 2.73 -25.32
N SER A 399 0.48 3.65 -26.12
CA SER A 399 1.04 4.91 -25.65
C SER A 399 0.05 6.07 -25.79
N VAL A 400 0.22 7.09 -24.95
CA VAL A 400 -0.60 8.31 -24.97
C VAL A 400 0.31 9.51 -25.15
N THR A 401 0.06 10.30 -26.18
CA THR A 401 0.73 11.59 -26.38
C THR A 401 -0.04 12.72 -25.67
N ARG A 402 0.69 13.52 -24.91
CA ARG A 402 0.21 14.77 -24.29
C ARG A 402 1.01 15.95 -24.81
N SER A 403 0.29 17.01 -25.18
CA SER A 403 0.91 18.32 -25.34
C SER A 403 1.29 18.85 -23.97
N LEU A 404 2.53 19.29 -23.84
CA LEU A 404 3.01 19.80 -22.57
C LEU A 404 2.59 21.26 -22.40
N PRO A 405 2.20 21.64 -21.19
CA PRO A 405 1.86 23.02 -20.90
C PRO A 405 3.07 23.94 -21.02
N THR A 406 2.78 25.20 -21.36
CA THR A 406 3.72 26.30 -21.35
C THR A 406 3.42 27.21 -20.16
N ASP A 407 4.38 28.04 -19.77
CA ASP A 407 4.28 29.00 -18.64
C ASP A 407 4.62 28.43 -17.25
N GLY A 408 5.70 27.64 -17.18
CA GLY A 408 6.29 27.17 -15.93
C GLY A 408 5.89 25.75 -15.57
N TRP A 409 6.13 25.39 -14.31
CA TRP A 409 5.87 24.05 -13.79
C TRP A 409 4.38 23.74 -13.69
N GLN A 410 3.97 22.60 -14.23
CA GLN A 410 2.61 22.07 -14.13
C GLN A 410 2.63 20.54 -14.02
N THR A 411 1.54 19.96 -13.55
CA THR A 411 1.35 18.51 -13.52
C THR A 411 0.59 18.05 -14.77
N VAL A 412 1.11 17.04 -15.45
CA VAL A 412 0.44 16.33 -16.54
C VAL A 412 -0.01 14.98 -16.01
N GLU A 413 -1.31 14.75 -16.04
CA GLU A 413 -1.94 13.49 -15.60
C GLU A 413 -2.46 12.71 -16.80
N ILE A 414 -2.17 11.41 -16.80
CA ILE A 414 -2.63 10.47 -17.82
C ILE A 414 -3.40 9.36 -17.10
N PRO A 415 -4.74 9.27 -17.28
CA PRO A 415 -5.52 8.21 -16.68
C PRO A 415 -5.01 6.82 -17.10
N ILE A 416 -4.90 5.90 -16.15
CA ILE A 416 -4.40 4.54 -16.35
C ILE A 416 -5.21 3.80 -17.41
N GLY A 417 -6.53 4.02 -17.46
CA GLY A 417 -7.41 3.44 -18.48
C GLY A 417 -7.15 3.93 -19.91
N GLN A 418 -6.29 4.94 -20.12
CA GLN A 418 -5.82 5.33 -21.46
C GLN A 418 -4.52 4.62 -21.86
N LEU A 419 -3.79 4.06 -20.90
CA LEU A 419 -2.50 3.37 -21.10
C LEU A 419 -2.66 1.84 -21.21
N GLY A 420 -3.81 1.30 -20.80
CA GLY A 420 -4.17 -0.11 -20.91
C GLY A 420 -5.65 -0.35 -20.58
N ASP A 421 -6.11 -1.58 -20.83
CA ASP A 421 -7.52 -1.97 -20.76
C ASP A 421 -7.91 -2.62 -19.41
N ALA A 422 -6.93 -3.17 -18.66
CA ALA A 422 -7.19 -3.88 -17.41
C ALA A 422 -6.19 -3.47 -16.30
N PRO A 423 -6.50 -2.41 -15.53
CA PRO A 423 -5.63 -1.88 -14.46
C PRO A 423 -5.12 -2.92 -13.45
N SER A 424 -5.89 -3.99 -13.20
CA SER A 424 -5.47 -5.09 -12.32
C SER A 424 -4.13 -5.73 -12.72
N ALA A 425 -3.72 -5.61 -14.00
CA ALA A 425 -2.43 -6.09 -14.47
C ALA A 425 -1.23 -5.34 -13.85
N LEU A 426 -1.42 -4.10 -13.38
CA LEU A 426 -0.38 -3.32 -12.68
C LEU A 426 -0.14 -3.80 -11.24
N ASN A 427 -1.04 -4.63 -10.71
CA ASN A 427 -0.88 -5.30 -9.41
C ASN A 427 -0.47 -6.78 -9.54
N ASP A 428 -0.91 -7.45 -10.61
CA ASP A 428 -0.53 -8.83 -10.94
C ASP A 428 -0.69 -9.05 -12.46
N PRO A 429 0.41 -9.20 -13.23
CA PRO A 429 1.76 -9.55 -12.79
C PRO A 429 2.65 -8.38 -12.34
N GLY A 430 2.15 -7.15 -12.32
CA GLY A 430 2.91 -5.98 -11.89
C GLY A 430 3.51 -5.17 -13.05
N ILE A 431 4.02 -3.98 -12.71
CA ILE A 431 4.66 -3.04 -13.63
C ILE A 431 6.11 -3.45 -13.86
N SER A 432 6.47 -3.66 -15.12
CA SER A 432 7.85 -3.94 -15.55
C SER A 432 8.51 -2.75 -16.27
N ASN A 433 7.74 -1.78 -16.75
CA ASN A 433 8.28 -0.55 -17.36
C ASN A 433 7.36 0.66 -17.17
N VAL A 434 7.97 1.80 -16.87
CA VAL A 434 7.39 3.12 -17.10
C VAL A 434 8.23 3.82 -18.16
N GLY A 435 7.63 4.13 -19.31
CA GLY A 435 8.38 4.55 -20.49
C GLY A 435 7.81 5.80 -21.15
N PHE A 436 8.70 6.53 -21.81
CA PHE A 436 8.43 7.82 -22.40
C PHE A 436 9.13 7.98 -23.75
N ASN A 437 8.47 8.66 -24.69
CA ASN A 437 9.09 9.16 -25.90
C ASN A 437 8.99 10.69 -25.97
N VAL A 438 10.10 11.31 -26.37
CA VAL A 438 10.25 12.75 -26.55
C VAL A 438 10.28 13.06 -28.04
N LEU A 439 9.39 13.94 -28.49
CA LEU A 439 9.32 14.31 -29.90
C LEU A 439 10.41 15.33 -30.27
N PRO A 440 10.91 15.30 -31.53
CA PRO A 440 11.93 16.23 -32.03
C PRO A 440 11.68 17.71 -31.68
N GLY A 441 12.69 18.39 -31.15
CA GLY A 441 12.61 19.82 -30.81
C GLY A 441 11.85 20.12 -29.51
N SER A 442 11.78 19.14 -28.60
CA SER A 442 11.24 19.35 -27.26
C SER A 442 12.39 19.52 -26.26
N ASP A 443 12.36 20.63 -25.53
CA ASP A 443 13.19 20.87 -24.35
C ASP A 443 12.28 20.87 -23.12
N ILE A 444 12.51 19.90 -22.23
CA ILE A 444 11.59 19.58 -21.14
C ILE A 444 12.41 19.41 -19.87
N ILE A 445 11.95 19.99 -18.77
CA ILE A 445 12.38 19.61 -17.43
C ILE A 445 11.26 18.79 -16.82
N ILE A 446 11.58 17.61 -16.31
CA ILE A 446 10.63 16.71 -15.66
C ILE A 446 11.03 16.40 -14.22
N ASP A 447 10.03 16.13 -13.41
CA ASP A 447 10.18 15.79 -12.00
C ASP A 447 8.97 14.94 -11.51
N ASP A 448 9.07 14.36 -10.32
CA ASP A 448 7.97 13.69 -9.60
C ASP A 448 7.13 12.73 -10.46
N ILE A 449 7.77 11.76 -11.15
CA ILE A 449 7.06 10.76 -11.95
C ILE A 449 6.46 9.71 -11.01
N ARG A 450 5.13 9.66 -10.96
CA ARG A 450 4.42 8.80 -10.01
C ARG A 450 3.12 8.21 -10.57
N ILE A 451 2.71 7.09 -9.99
CA ILE A 451 1.34 6.58 -10.11
C ILE A 451 0.64 6.91 -8.80
N GLU A 452 -0.52 7.55 -8.91
CA GLU A 452 -1.31 7.97 -7.76
C GLU A 452 -2.80 7.72 -8.01
N SER A 453 -3.49 7.33 -6.93
CA SER A 453 -4.94 7.19 -6.96
C SER A 453 -5.63 8.54 -6.87
N VAL A 454 -6.71 8.73 -7.63
CA VAL A 454 -7.44 9.99 -7.69
C VAL A 454 -8.66 9.93 -6.78
N GLY A 455 -8.63 10.70 -5.68
CA GLY A 455 -9.82 10.98 -4.86
C GLY A 455 -10.10 10.01 -3.71
N ASN A 456 -9.07 9.57 -3.00
CA ASN A 456 -9.19 8.79 -1.75
C ASN A 456 -9.86 9.57 -0.60
#